data_AF-A0A4D6N4Y2-F1
#
_entry.id   AF-A0A4D6N4Y2-F1
#
_cell.length_a   1.000
_cell.length_b   1.000
_cell.length_c   1.000
_cell.angle_alpha   90.00
_cell.angle_beta   90.00
_cell.angle_gamma   90.00
#
_symmetry.space_group_name_H-M   'P 1'
#
loop_
_entity.id
_entity.type
_entity.pdbx_description
1 polymer ?
#
loop_
_entity_poly.entity_id
_entity_poly.type
_entity_poly.pdbx_seq_one_letter_code
_entity_poly.pdbx_strand_id
1 'polypeptide(L)'
;MASSNVRIIPNTRDGHKRVRTRTPNTISKREGCSTTKLDRITSYHCNCFCSSFNLILCGVLRIPVSMASSLSTKPFSTDALSAFASLNSDLRSLSPGYLRLSLRPRLPKRLQIQAAGSTYGNHFRVTTYGESHGGGVGCVIDGCPPRIPLSEADMQVDLDRRRPGQSRITTPRKETDTCKIFSGVSEGLTTGTPIHVFVPNTDQRGNDYSEMSLAYRPSHADATYDMKYGVRSVQGGGRSSARETIGRVASGAVAKKILKDFSGTEILAYVSQVHKVILPEDLIDHDTLTLHQIESNIVRCPDPEYAEKMIAAIDAVRVRGDSVGGVVTCIVRNCPRGLGSPVFDKLEAELAKAVMSLPATKGFQFGSGFAGTFLTGSEHNDEFYIDEHGRTRTRTNRSGGIQGGISNGEIINMRIAFKPTSTIGKKQHTVTRDKKETELIARGRHDPCVVPRAVPMVEAMVALVLVDQLMAQYAQCNLFPVNLDLQEPLVPELEPEEVPF
;
A
#
# COMPACT_ATOMS: atom_id res chain seq x y z
N MET A 1 57.56 -23.31 18.85
CA MET A 1 58.01 -23.96 17.60
C MET A 1 57.36 -23.20 16.45
N ALA A 2 58.07 -22.18 15.95
CA ALA A 2 58.86 -22.21 14.71
C ALA A 2 58.02 -21.77 13.49
N SER A 3 58.23 -20.51 13.06
CA SER A 3 58.71 -20.07 11.72
C SER A 3 57.61 -20.07 10.63
N SER A 4 57.38 -19.07 9.79
CA SER A 4 58.23 -18.21 8.93
C SER A 4 57.25 -17.60 7.89
N ASN A 5 57.49 -16.60 7.05
CA ASN A 5 58.50 -15.57 6.83
C ASN A 5 57.86 -14.58 5.84
N VAL A 6 58.18 -13.31 5.99
CA VAL A 6 57.97 -12.24 5.01
C VAL A 6 58.99 -12.39 3.87
N ARG A 7 58.62 -12.08 2.62
CA ARG A 7 59.57 -11.69 1.56
C ARG A 7 59.01 -10.59 0.66
N ILE A 8 59.90 -9.66 0.33
CA ILE A 8 59.74 -8.40 -0.40
C ILE A 8 60.73 -8.43 -1.58
N ILE A 9 60.25 -8.13 -2.81
CA ILE A 9 60.94 -7.46 -3.99
C ILE A 9 62.08 -8.29 -4.67
N PRO A 10 62.35 -8.24 -6.02
CA PRO A 10 62.45 -7.05 -6.87
C PRO A 10 61.91 -7.06 -8.32
N ASN A 11 62.03 -5.84 -8.86
CA ASN A 11 61.65 -5.23 -10.12
C ASN A 11 62.78 -5.31 -11.16
N THR A 12 62.49 -5.57 -12.44
CA THR A 12 63.33 -5.24 -13.64
C THR A 12 62.43 -5.31 -14.89
N ARG A 13 62.02 -4.21 -15.53
CA ARG A 13 62.67 -3.39 -16.58
C ARG A 13 62.92 -4.05 -17.95
N ASP A 14 62.43 -3.29 -18.95
CA ASP A 14 62.90 -3.09 -20.34
C ASP A 14 62.39 -3.97 -21.50
N GLY A 15 61.94 -3.28 -22.57
CA GLY A 15 61.66 -3.88 -23.87
C GLY A 15 60.82 -3.04 -24.85
N HIS A 16 61.32 -1.90 -25.31
CA HIS A 16 60.77 -1.08 -26.41
C HIS A 16 60.80 -1.78 -27.80
N LYS A 17 59.76 -1.58 -28.64
CA LYS A 17 59.76 -1.42 -30.12
C LYS A 17 58.31 -1.05 -30.55
N ARG A 18 57.88 0.19 -30.82
CA ARG A 18 58.15 1.21 -31.87
C ARG A 18 57.58 0.88 -33.29
N VAL A 19 56.66 1.76 -33.73
CA VAL A 19 56.30 2.21 -35.11
C VAL A 19 55.44 1.22 -35.95
N ARG A 20 54.34 1.55 -36.65
CA ARG A 20 54.09 2.69 -37.56
C ARG A 20 52.60 2.88 -37.93
N THR A 21 52.28 4.13 -38.22
CA THR A 21 51.04 4.77 -38.66
C THR A 21 50.60 4.42 -40.08
N ARG A 22 49.28 4.52 -40.36
CA ARG A 22 48.66 5.09 -41.58
C ARG A 22 47.11 5.11 -41.50
N THR A 23 46.53 6.30 -41.41
CA THR A 23 45.21 6.69 -41.98
C THR A 23 45.48 7.39 -43.34
N PRO A 24 44.50 7.89 -44.14
CA PRO A 24 43.03 7.72 -44.17
C PRO A 24 42.51 7.36 -45.60
N ASN A 25 41.20 7.13 -45.78
CA ASN A 25 40.46 7.72 -46.91
C ASN A 25 38.93 7.67 -46.74
N THR A 26 38.33 8.70 -47.33
CA THR A 26 36.97 9.25 -47.19
C THR A 26 36.17 9.13 -48.51
N ILE A 27 34.88 9.53 -48.45
CA ILE A 27 33.97 10.02 -49.54
C ILE A 27 33.05 8.91 -50.12
N SER A 28 31.72 9.06 -50.33
CA SER A 28 30.76 10.19 -50.52
C SER A 28 29.35 9.81 -50.02
N LYS A 29 28.60 10.66 -49.28
CA LYS A 29 27.61 11.66 -49.74
C LYS A 29 26.54 11.19 -50.75
N ARG A 30 25.26 11.26 -50.33
CA ARG A 30 24.16 11.92 -51.07
C ARG A 30 23.19 12.58 -50.10
N GLU A 31 23.02 13.89 -50.29
CA GLU A 31 21.99 14.77 -49.71
C GLU A 31 20.72 14.72 -50.58
N GLY A 32 19.58 15.15 -50.01
CA GLY A 32 18.34 15.38 -50.75
C GLY A 32 17.20 15.85 -49.85
N CYS A 33 17.14 17.15 -49.63
CA CYS A 33 16.13 17.91 -48.87
C CYS A 33 14.86 18.15 -49.70
N SER A 34 13.67 18.16 -49.07
CA SER A 34 12.61 19.11 -49.43
C SER A 34 11.61 19.34 -48.30
N THR A 35 11.52 20.59 -47.88
CA THR A 35 10.50 21.25 -47.06
C THR A 35 9.15 21.38 -47.77
N THR A 36 8.04 21.26 -47.04
CA THR A 36 6.82 22.07 -47.22
C THR A 36 6.04 22.21 -45.91
N LYS A 37 5.73 23.46 -45.55
CA LYS A 37 4.74 23.90 -44.55
C LYS A 37 3.31 23.72 -45.12
N LEU A 38 2.31 23.42 -44.29
CA LEU A 38 1.19 24.32 -43.90
C LEU A 38 0.03 23.56 -43.20
N ASP A 39 -0.33 24.03 -42.00
CA ASP A 39 -1.66 24.25 -41.40
C ASP A 39 -2.87 23.31 -41.65
N ARG A 40 -3.45 22.83 -40.53
CA ARG A 40 -4.87 22.98 -40.09
C ARG A 40 -5.08 22.14 -38.81
N ILE A 41 -5.15 22.75 -37.63
CA ILE A 41 -6.38 23.15 -36.91
C ILE A 41 -7.49 22.08 -36.95
N THR A 42 -7.62 21.33 -35.85
CA THR A 42 -8.93 20.90 -35.32
C THR A 42 -8.87 20.92 -33.80
N SER A 43 -9.36 22.02 -33.24
CA SER A 43 -9.75 22.21 -31.85
C SER A 43 -10.99 21.37 -31.54
N TYR A 44 -10.89 20.43 -30.60
CA TYR A 44 -12.07 19.85 -29.96
C TYR A 44 -12.54 20.80 -28.86
N HIS A 45 -13.59 21.57 -29.15
CA HIS A 45 -14.36 22.32 -28.17
C HIS A 45 -15.13 21.34 -27.27
N CYS A 46 -14.78 21.31 -25.98
CA CYS A 46 -15.63 20.72 -24.95
C CYS A 46 -16.57 21.83 -24.45
N ASN A 47 -17.84 21.77 -24.85
CA ASN A 47 -18.86 22.72 -24.41
C ASN A 47 -19.17 22.51 -22.92
N CYS A 48 -18.91 23.55 -22.13
CA CYS A 48 -19.45 23.71 -20.79
C CYS A 48 -20.98 23.87 -20.88
N PHE A 49 -21.73 22.89 -20.38
CA PHE A 49 -23.14 23.07 -20.04
C PHE A 49 -23.25 23.61 -18.62
N CYS A 50 -23.53 24.90 -18.51
CA CYS A 50 -23.95 25.58 -17.31
C CYS A 50 -25.46 25.33 -17.15
N SER A 51 -25.90 24.48 -16.21
CA SER A 51 -27.33 24.32 -15.93
C SER A 51 -27.74 25.22 -14.76
N SER A 52 -28.46 26.27 -15.09
CA SER A 52 -29.17 27.15 -14.16
C SER A 52 -30.26 26.37 -13.42
N PHE A 53 -30.28 26.50 -12.09
CA PHE A 53 -31.35 26.02 -11.22
C PHE A 53 -32.64 26.79 -11.52
N ASN A 54 -33.72 26.07 -11.88
CA ASN A 54 -35.08 26.61 -11.88
C ASN A 54 -35.90 25.97 -10.76
N LEU A 55 -36.45 26.81 -9.90
CA LEU A 55 -37.46 26.51 -8.90
C LEU A 55 -38.71 25.93 -9.59
N ILE A 56 -39.25 24.81 -9.11
CA ILE A 56 -40.60 24.34 -9.48
C ILE A 56 -41.49 24.37 -8.23
N LEU A 57 -42.57 25.14 -8.35
CA LEU A 57 -43.67 25.30 -7.39
C LEU A 57 -44.46 23.98 -7.22
N CYS A 58 -44.89 23.72 -5.97
CA CYS A 58 -45.86 22.70 -5.61
C CYS A 58 -47.21 22.87 -6.33
N GLY A 59 -47.75 21.80 -6.90
CA GLY A 59 -49.12 21.71 -7.39
C GLY A 59 -49.83 20.46 -6.85
N VAL A 60 -50.97 20.64 -6.19
CA VAL A 60 -51.89 19.56 -5.77
C VAL A 60 -52.71 19.16 -6.99
N LEU A 61 -52.56 17.93 -7.48
CA LEU A 61 -53.34 17.42 -8.60
C LEU A 61 -54.62 16.72 -8.08
N ARG A 62 -55.80 17.23 -8.45
CA ARG A 62 -57.09 16.53 -8.30
C ARG A 62 -57.58 16.16 -9.69
N ILE A 63 -57.80 14.87 -9.96
CA ILE A 63 -58.35 14.38 -11.22
C ILE A 63 -59.76 13.84 -10.98
N PRO A 64 -60.80 14.30 -11.69
CA PRO A 64 -62.11 13.69 -11.69
C PRO A 64 -62.16 12.49 -12.64
N VAL A 65 -62.82 11.40 -12.24
CA VAL A 65 -63.06 10.22 -13.08
C VAL A 65 -64.32 10.46 -13.92
N SER A 66 -64.17 10.43 -15.25
CA SER A 66 -65.28 10.34 -16.21
C SER A 66 -65.14 9.02 -16.97
N MET A 67 -66.22 8.22 -16.96
CA MET A 67 -66.37 7.01 -17.75
C MET A 67 -66.81 7.34 -19.17
N ALA A 68 -66.19 6.68 -20.16
CA ALA A 68 -66.84 6.34 -21.42
C ALA A 68 -66.21 5.08 -22.02
N SER A 69 -67.08 4.17 -22.39
CA SER A 69 -66.89 2.79 -22.83
C SER A 69 -66.63 2.65 -24.34
N SER A 70 -65.91 1.61 -24.75
CA SER A 70 -66.27 0.86 -25.97
C SER A 70 -65.82 -0.61 -25.87
N LEU A 71 -66.71 -1.49 -26.34
CA LEU A 71 -66.72 -2.95 -26.25
C LEU A 71 -65.91 -3.60 -27.38
N SER A 72 -65.30 -4.77 -27.12
CA SER A 72 -65.44 -5.99 -27.96
C SER A 72 -64.52 -7.11 -27.45
N THR A 73 -65.08 -8.13 -26.80
CA THR A 73 -64.48 -9.48 -26.72
C THR A 73 -65.59 -10.54 -26.70
N LYS A 74 -65.45 -11.54 -27.57
CA LYS A 74 -66.31 -12.72 -27.74
C LYS A 74 -65.99 -13.81 -26.68
N PRO A 75 -66.87 -14.81 -26.49
CA PRO A 75 -67.15 -15.39 -25.19
C PRO A 75 -66.41 -16.71 -24.94
N PHE A 76 -66.23 -17.05 -23.67
CA PHE A 76 -66.05 -18.44 -23.24
C PHE A 76 -67.03 -18.75 -22.11
N SER A 77 -67.57 -19.96 -22.22
CA SER A 77 -68.73 -20.50 -21.50
C SER A 77 -68.48 -20.73 -20.02
N THR A 78 -69.56 -20.48 -19.27
CA THR A 78 -70.09 -21.20 -18.09
C THR A 78 -69.48 -22.60 -17.82
N ASP A 79 -69.33 -23.09 -16.59
CA ASP A 79 -70.29 -23.10 -15.48
C ASP A 79 -69.66 -23.60 -14.16
N ALA A 80 -70.39 -23.32 -13.08
CA ALA A 80 -70.50 -24.07 -11.82
C ALA A 80 -69.38 -24.03 -10.77
N LEU A 81 -69.47 -22.99 -9.92
CA LEU A 81 -69.29 -23.12 -8.48
C LEU A 81 -70.53 -23.77 -7.86
N SER A 82 -70.34 -24.75 -6.98
CA SER A 82 -71.26 -25.02 -5.89
C SER A 82 -70.49 -24.99 -4.58
N ALA A 83 -71.00 -24.17 -3.64
CA ALA A 83 -71.27 -24.53 -2.25
C ALA A 83 -70.94 -23.40 -1.26
N PHE A 84 -71.97 -23.08 -0.45
CA PHE A 84 -71.99 -22.31 0.82
C PHE A 84 -71.79 -20.79 0.67
N ALA A 85 -72.82 -19.94 0.67
CA ALA A 85 -73.92 -19.75 1.62
C ALA A 85 -73.45 -19.51 3.06
N SER A 86 -73.40 -18.25 3.50
CA SER A 86 -74.05 -17.75 4.73
C SER A 86 -73.74 -16.26 4.99
N LEU A 87 -74.80 -15.44 4.93
CA LEU A 87 -75.17 -14.35 5.85
C LEU A 87 -74.08 -13.41 6.41
N ASN A 88 -74.12 -12.13 6.02
CA ASN A 88 -74.88 -11.12 6.77
C ASN A 88 -74.83 -9.75 6.08
N SER A 89 -76.00 -9.13 6.02
CA SER A 89 -76.26 -7.81 5.47
C SER A 89 -76.00 -6.73 6.52
N ASP A 90 -75.05 -5.84 6.27
CA ASP A 90 -75.03 -4.50 6.87
C ASP A 90 -74.57 -3.48 5.83
N LEU A 91 -75.56 -2.92 5.12
CA LEU A 91 -75.42 -1.77 4.24
C LEU A 91 -75.88 -0.54 5.03
N ARG A 92 -74.94 0.24 5.58
CA ARG A 92 -75.08 1.70 5.84
C ARG A 92 -73.78 2.30 6.40
N SER A 93 -72.88 2.68 5.51
CA SER A 93 -72.11 3.95 5.49
C SER A 93 -70.81 3.78 4.67
N LEU A 94 -70.94 3.58 3.35
CA LEU A 94 -69.78 3.65 2.47
C LEU A 94 -69.47 5.12 2.18
N SER A 95 -68.62 5.72 3.01
CA SER A 95 -67.85 6.89 2.59
C SER A 95 -67.03 6.50 1.36
N PRO A 96 -66.93 7.31 0.30
CA PRO A 96 -66.05 6.98 -0.82
C PRO A 96 -64.63 6.87 -0.27
N GLY A 97 -64.09 5.66 -0.24
CA GLY A 97 -62.73 5.39 0.20
C GLY A 97 -61.76 6.09 -0.74
N TYR A 98 -61.31 7.28 -0.36
CA TYR A 98 -60.21 7.93 -1.06
C TYR A 98 -58.95 7.12 -0.79
N LEU A 99 -58.41 6.50 -1.84
CA LEU A 99 -57.13 5.82 -1.80
C LEU A 99 -56.06 6.89 -1.60
N ARG A 100 -55.64 7.10 -0.34
CA ARG A 100 -54.62 8.08 0.02
C ARG A 100 -53.26 7.48 -0.35
N LEU A 101 -52.84 7.66 -1.60
CA LEU A 101 -51.48 7.39 -2.04
C LEU A 101 -50.55 8.38 -1.31
N SER A 102 -49.99 7.94 -0.18
CA SER A 102 -48.88 8.64 0.45
C SER A 102 -47.65 8.42 -0.41
N LEU A 103 -47.45 9.30 -1.39
CA LEU A 103 -46.15 9.49 -2.01
C LEU A 103 -45.26 10.12 -0.93
N ARG A 104 -44.61 9.28 -0.12
CA ARG A 104 -43.49 9.76 0.70
C ARG A 104 -42.48 10.34 -0.29
N PRO A 105 -42.13 11.64 -0.22
CA PRO A 105 -41.04 12.14 -1.03
C PRO A 105 -39.83 11.26 -0.69
N ARG A 106 -39.28 10.56 -1.69
CA ARG A 106 -37.97 9.94 -1.54
C ARG A 106 -37.03 11.09 -1.25
N LEU A 107 -36.64 11.24 0.02
CA LEU A 107 -35.53 12.12 0.37
C LEU A 107 -34.40 11.79 -0.61
N PRO A 108 -33.88 12.77 -1.37
CA PRO A 108 -32.76 12.51 -2.24
C PRO A 108 -31.68 11.88 -1.37
N LYS A 109 -31.21 10.68 -1.75
CA LYS A 109 -30.12 10.00 -1.04
C LYS A 109 -29.01 11.02 -0.88
N ARG A 110 -28.78 11.46 0.36
CA ARG A 110 -27.75 12.46 0.66
C ARG A 110 -26.45 11.84 0.18
N LEU A 111 -25.85 12.43 -0.86
CA LEU A 111 -24.61 11.93 -1.44
C LEU A 111 -23.55 12.01 -0.33
N GLN A 112 -23.16 10.86 0.21
CA GLN A 112 -22.12 10.79 1.21
C GLN A 112 -20.80 10.97 0.48
N ILE A 113 -20.27 12.19 0.52
CA ILE A 113 -18.94 12.49 -0.03
C ILE A 113 -17.92 11.98 0.99
N GLN A 114 -17.33 10.82 0.72
CA GLN A 114 -16.20 10.32 1.49
C GLN A 114 -14.91 10.93 0.91
N ALA A 115 -14.52 12.10 1.43
CA ALA A 115 -13.38 12.87 0.93
C ALA A 115 -12.03 12.54 1.59
N ALA A 116 -11.99 11.64 2.57
CA ALA A 116 -10.81 11.44 3.42
C ALA A 116 -9.99 10.20 3.04
N GLY A 117 -8.73 10.41 2.62
CA GLY A 117 -7.71 9.38 2.40
C GLY A 117 -6.73 9.22 3.57
N SER A 118 -7.19 9.47 4.80
CA SER A 118 -6.37 9.37 6.02
C SER A 118 -6.62 8.09 6.81
N THR A 119 -7.58 7.28 6.38
CA THR A 119 -7.93 6.00 7.00
C THR A 119 -7.64 4.86 6.04
N TYR A 120 -7.03 3.78 6.54
CA TYR A 120 -6.77 2.53 5.82
C TYR A 120 -7.51 1.37 6.51
N GLY A 121 -7.97 0.38 5.75
CA GLY A 121 -8.70 -0.80 6.26
C GLY A 121 -10.21 -0.61 6.38
N ASN A 122 -10.93 -1.72 6.52
CA ASN A 122 -12.39 -1.78 6.64
C ASN A 122 -12.87 -2.27 8.02
N HIS A 123 -12.17 -3.24 8.59
CA HIS A 123 -12.42 -3.88 9.89
C HIS A 123 -11.34 -3.47 10.89
N PHE A 124 -10.06 -3.63 10.53
CA PHE A 124 -8.92 -3.11 11.29
C PHE A 124 -8.53 -1.75 10.70
N ARG A 125 -9.16 -0.69 11.21
CA ARG A 125 -9.14 0.63 10.59
C ARG A 125 -8.09 1.52 11.25
N VAL A 126 -7.11 1.96 10.47
CA VAL A 126 -6.05 2.84 10.96
C VAL A 126 -6.23 4.23 10.38
N THR A 127 -6.44 5.22 11.24
CA THR A 127 -6.44 6.63 10.84
C THR A 127 -5.17 7.30 11.35
N THR A 128 -4.29 7.74 10.44
CA THR A 128 -3.07 8.45 10.83
C THR A 128 -3.30 9.97 10.84
N TYR A 129 -2.53 10.70 11.65
CA TYR A 129 -2.64 12.16 11.76
C TYR A 129 -1.27 12.82 12.01
N GLY A 130 -1.25 14.16 11.90
CA GLY A 130 -0.09 14.99 12.21
C GLY A 130 0.84 15.27 11.01
N GLU A 131 1.57 16.37 11.13
CA GLU A 131 2.57 16.87 10.19
C GLU A 131 3.99 16.65 10.73
N SER A 132 4.96 16.55 9.82
CA SER A 132 6.36 16.34 10.18
C SER A 132 7.01 17.41 11.07
N HIS A 133 6.48 18.63 11.08
CA HIS A 133 6.92 19.75 11.92
C HIS A 133 5.76 20.31 12.76
N GLY A 134 4.74 19.47 13.03
CA GLY A 134 3.69 19.76 14.02
C GLY A 134 4.12 19.33 15.42
N GLY A 135 3.21 19.38 16.39
CA GLY A 135 3.49 18.93 17.77
C GLY A 135 3.82 17.43 17.89
N GLY A 136 3.38 16.62 16.93
CA GLY A 136 3.66 15.20 16.85
C GLY A 136 2.89 14.54 15.71
N VAL A 137 3.08 13.24 15.55
CA VAL A 137 2.34 12.39 14.62
C VAL A 137 1.80 11.17 15.37
N GLY A 138 0.86 10.46 14.77
CA GLY A 138 0.30 9.28 15.42
C GLY A 138 -0.77 8.60 14.61
N CYS A 139 -1.50 7.71 15.28
CA CYS A 139 -2.63 7.02 14.70
C CYS A 139 -3.72 6.74 15.73
N VAL A 140 -4.93 6.52 15.21
CA VAL A 140 -6.03 5.87 15.91
C VAL A 140 -6.28 4.54 15.22
N ILE A 141 -6.28 3.46 15.99
CA ILE A 141 -6.58 2.10 15.54
C ILE A 141 -7.97 1.75 16.04
N ASP A 142 -8.91 1.56 15.12
CA ASP A 142 -10.30 1.17 15.38
C ASP A 142 -10.53 -0.27 14.90
N GLY A 143 -11.34 -1.03 15.63
CA GLY A 143 -11.58 -2.45 15.36
C GLY A 143 -10.48 -3.42 15.81
N CYS A 144 -9.51 -2.99 16.63
CA CYS A 144 -8.58 -3.92 17.26
C CYS A 144 -9.34 -4.89 18.19
N PRO A 145 -9.13 -6.23 18.11
CA PRO A 145 -9.80 -7.17 19.00
C PRO A 145 -9.46 -6.90 20.49
N PRO A 146 -10.38 -7.16 21.43
CA PRO A 146 -10.13 -7.04 22.86
C PRO A 146 -9.29 -8.20 23.41
N ARG A 147 -8.75 -8.02 24.63
CA ARG A 147 -8.01 -9.01 25.43
C ARG A 147 -6.65 -9.40 24.88
N ILE A 148 -6.05 -8.56 24.04
CA ILE A 148 -4.69 -8.76 23.55
C ILE A 148 -3.73 -8.03 24.48
N PRO A 149 -2.71 -8.69 25.03
CA PRO A 149 -1.64 -8.02 25.77
C PRO A 149 -0.95 -6.98 24.90
N LEU A 150 -0.98 -5.71 25.31
CA LEU A 150 -0.41 -4.61 24.55
C LEU A 150 0.22 -3.54 25.45
N SER A 151 1.43 -3.14 25.07
CA SER A 151 2.20 -2.06 25.68
C SER A 151 2.91 -1.23 24.60
N GLU A 152 3.42 -0.06 24.97
CA GLU A 152 4.28 0.73 24.08
C GLU A 152 5.51 -0.05 23.59
N ALA A 153 6.04 -0.96 24.42
CA ALA A 153 7.23 -1.73 24.09
C ALA A 153 7.01 -2.63 22.86
N ASP A 154 5.79 -3.15 22.68
CA ASP A 154 5.43 -3.97 21.52
C ASP A 154 5.55 -3.17 20.20
N MET A 155 5.18 -1.88 20.22
CA MET A 155 5.29 -0.99 19.05
C MET A 155 6.69 -0.43 18.87
N GLN A 156 7.41 -0.21 19.98
CA GLN A 156 8.69 0.48 19.99
C GLN A 156 9.76 -0.30 19.19
N VAL A 157 9.70 -1.64 19.17
CA VAL A 157 10.64 -2.46 18.40
C VAL A 157 10.65 -2.08 16.91
N ASP A 158 9.48 -1.93 16.29
CA ASP A 158 9.40 -1.58 14.88
C ASP A 158 9.61 -0.08 14.62
N LEU A 159 9.16 0.77 15.55
CA LEU A 159 9.43 2.21 15.47
C LEU A 159 10.93 2.49 15.55
N ASP A 160 11.65 1.75 16.39
CA ASP A 160 13.10 1.82 16.49
C ASP A 160 13.76 1.38 15.19
N ARG A 161 13.31 0.31 14.54
CA ARG A 161 13.80 -0.13 13.21
C ARG A 161 13.57 0.91 12.12
N ARG A 162 12.47 1.66 12.19
CA ARG A 162 12.08 2.70 11.22
C ARG A 162 12.81 4.03 11.40
N ARG A 163 13.19 4.33 12.65
CA ARG A 163 13.73 5.63 13.08
C ARG A 163 14.86 6.12 12.15
N PRO A 164 14.94 7.43 11.87
CA PRO A 164 16.09 8.02 11.18
C PRO A 164 17.38 7.98 12.03
N GLY A 165 18.54 8.18 11.39
CA GLY A 165 19.80 8.41 12.12
C GLY A 165 20.43 7.19 12.77
N GLN A 166 19.99 5.99 12.39
CA GLN A 166 20.56 4.74 12.88
C GLN A 166 21.97 4.47 12.33
N SER A 167 22.29 4.99 11.15
CA SER A 167 23.55 4.68 10.46
C SER A 167 23.98 5.78 9.49
N ARG A 168 25.24 5.70 9.03
CA ARG A 168 25.83 6.62 8.06
C ARG A 168 25.16 6.62 6.68
N ILE A 169 24.40 5.57 6.37
CA ILE A 169 23.68 5.42 5.09
C ILE A 169 22.22 5.91 5.17
N THR A 170 21.81 6.46 6.31
CA THR A 170 20.50 7.08 6.54
C THR A 170 20.65 8.55 6.88
N THR A 171 19.54 9.28 6.92
CA THR A 171 19.49 10.69 7.29
C THR A 171 20.00 10.89 8.72
N PRO A 172 20.91 11.85 8.99
CA PRO A 172 21.48 12.06 10.31
C PRO A 172 20.55 12.73 11.34
N ARG A 173 19.23 12.68 11.16
CA ARG A 173 18.25 13.20 12.14
C ARG A 173 18.18 12.28 13.35
N LYS A 174 18.02 12.86 14.54
CA LYS A 174 17.93 12.10 15.80
C LYS A 174 16.54 12.27 16.39
N GLU A 175 15.59 11.51 15.86
CA GLU A 175 14.25 11.41 16.44
C GLU A 175 14.17 10.11 17.23
N THR A 176 13.61 10.12 18.44
CA THR A 176 13.51 8.89 19.24
C THR A 176 12.42 7.95 18.75
N ASP A 177 11.40 8.50 18.07
CA ASP A 177 10.16 7.82 17.65
C ASP A 177 9.47 7.11 18.85
N THR A 178 9.57 7.69 20.05
CA THR A 178 8.97 7.15 21.27
C THR A 178 7.45 7.29 21.25
N CYS A 179 6.72 6.18 21.27
CA CYS A 179 5.27 6.19 21.31
C CYS A 179 4.69 6.23 22.72
N LYS A 180 3.46 6.75 22.84
CA LYS A 180 2.61 6.65 24.02
C LYS A 180 1.21 6.22 23.61
N ILE A 181 0.62 5.31 24.38
CA ILE A 181 -0.78 4.89 24.21
C ILE A 181 -1.65 5.73 25.15
N PHE A 182 -2.70 6.34 24.61
CA PHE A 182 -3.61 7.22 25.35
C PHE A 182 -5.00 6.61 25.60
N SER A 183 -5.40 5.60 24.85
CA SER A 183 -6.71 4.94 24.97
C SER A 183 -6.66 3.52 24.41
N GLY A 184 -7.74 2.75 24.62
CA GLY A 184 -7.93 1.43 24.01
C GLY A 184 -7.15 0.29 24.69
N VAL A 185 -6.45 0.59 25.78
CA VAL A 185 -5.74 -0.38 26.63
C VAL A 185 -6.10 -0.11 28.10
N SER A 186 -6.40 -1.18 28.84
CA SER A 186 -6.65 -1.16 30.29
C SER A 186 -5.98 -2.38 30.91
N GLU A 187 -5.25 -2.20 32.01
CA GLU A 187 -4.54 -3.28 32.71
C GLU A 187 -3.62 -4.11 31.78
N GLY A 188 -3.02 -3.46 30.79
CA GLY A 188 -2.13 -4.09 29.81
C GLY A 188 -2.84 -4.90 28.71
N LEU A 189 -4.18 -4.87 28.65
CA LEU A 189 -4.98 -5.56 27.63
C LEU A 189 -5.72 -4.57 26.74
N THR A 190 -5.85 -4.88 25.45
CA THR A 190 -6.73 -4.14 24.54
C THR A 190 -8.19 -4.26 24.99
N THR A 191 -8.93 -3.16 24.90
CA THR A 191 -10.34 -3.12 25.37
C THR A 191 -11.35 -3.39 24.27
N GLY A 192 -10.91 -3.53 23.02
CA GLY A 192 -11.79 -3.60 21.84
C GLY A 192 -12.29 -2.23 21.37
N THR A 193 -11.90 -1.16 22.05
CA THR A 193 -12.23 0.23 21.69
C THR A 193 -11.03 0.93 21.03
N PRO A 194 -11.21 2.12 20.43
CA PRO A 194 -10.13 2.75 19.67
C PRO A 194 -8.84 2.99 20.47
N ILE A 195 -7.71 2.55 19.91
CA ILE A 195 -6.37 2.74 20.47
C ILE A 195 -5.76 4.00 19.88
N HIS A 196 -5.51 4.99 20.72
CA HIS A 196 -4.86 6.24 20.33
C HIS A 196 -3.36 6.18 20.64
N VAL A 197 -2.52 6.30 19.61
CA VAL A 197 -1.06 6.29 19.72
C VAL A 197 -0.50 7.63 19.27
N PHE A 198 0.36 8.23 20.09
CA PHE A 198 1.00 9.52 19.82
C PHE A 198 2.53 9.42 19.91
N VAL A 199 3.21 10.10 19.00
CA VAL A 199 4.67 10.23 18.95
C VAL A 199 5.04 11.71 18.79
N PRO A 200 5.75 12.32 19.74
CA PRO A 200 6.17 13.71 19.63
C PRO A 200 7.25 13.89 18.56
N ASN A 201 7.30 15.07 17.96
CA ASN A 201 8.39 15.48 17.06
C ASN A 201 9.43 16.28 17.86
N THR A 202 10.68 15.80 17.94
CA THR A 202 11.70 16.32 18.87
C THR A 202 12.89 17.04 18.21
N ASP A 203 13.23 16.74 16.95
CA ASP A 203 14.36 17.36 16.21
C ASP A 203 13.85 18.33 15.12
N GLN A 204 12.95 19.24 15.49
CA GLN A 204 12.41 20.24 14.57
C GLN A 204 13.33 21.44 14.44
N ARG A 205 13.99 21.57 13.28
CA ARG A 205 14.77 22.77 12.92
C ARG A 205 14.06 23.52 11.79
N GLY A 206 13.18 24.46 12.15
CA GLY A 206 12.41 25.25 11.18
C GLY A 206 13.27 26.09 10.22
N ASN A 207 14.45 26.53 10.68
CA ASN A 207 15.31 27.45 9.93
C ASN A 207 16.07 26.81 8.75
N ASP A 208 16.19 25.48 8.70
CA ASP A 208 16.90 24.77 7.61
C ASP A 208 16.11 24.80 6.27
N TYR A 209 14.90 25.38 6.24
CA TYR A 209 13.97 25.31 5.10
C TYR A 209 13.54 26.65 4.50
N SER A 210 14.14 27.78 4.92
CA SER A 210 13.75 29.11 4.42
C SER A 210 13.90 29.24 2.90
N GLU A 211 14.98 28.70 2.31
CA GLU A 211 15.18 28.67 0.85
C GLU A 211 14.19 27.74 0.13
N MET A 212 13.78 26.63 0.77
CA MET A 212 12.78 25.67 0.23
C MET A 212 11.34 26.18 0.32
N SER A 213 11.12 27.33 0.96
CA SER A 213 9.80 27.96 1.02
C SER A 213 9.39 28.62 -0.28
N LEU A 214 10.37 29.04 -1.08
CA LEU A 214 10.17 29.87 -2.26
C LEU A 214 10.03 29.06 -3.55
N ALA A 215 10.64 27.87 -3.61
CA ALA A 215 10.70 27.03 -4.81
C ALA A 215 10.06 25.65 -4.59
N TYR A 216 9.47 25.09 -5.66
CA TYR A 216 8.99 23.72 -5.63
C TYR A 216 10.18 22.76 -5.68
N ARG A 217 10.24 21.78 -4.77
CA ARG A 217 11.30 20.78 -4.80
C ARG A 217 10.99 19.77 -5.92
N PRO A 218 11.92 19.51 -6.86
CA PRO A 218 11.69 18.54 -7.92
C PRO A 218 11.31 17.17 -7.34
N SER A 219 10.30 16.53 -7.95
CA SER A 219 9.84 15.19 -7.56
C SER A 219 9.35 15.07 -6.10
N HIS A 220 8.98 16.19 -5.46
CA HIS A 220 8.19 16.27 -4.23
C HIS A 220 6.74 16.66 -4.51
N ALA A 221 5.92 16.64 -3.46
CA ALA A 221 4.49 16.94 -3.56
C ALA A 221 4.16 18.45 -3.58
N ASP A 222 5.16 19.34 -3.51
CA ASP A 222 4.95 20.77 -3.23
C ASP A 222 3.96 21.44 -4.20
N ALA A 223 4.21 21.35 -5.52
CA ALA A 223 3.33 21.94 -6.53
C ALA A 223 1.95 21.28 -6.58
N THR A 224 1.90 19.95 -6.42
CA THR A 224 0.64 19.20 -6.42
C THR A 224 -0.22 19.50 -5.19
N TYR A 225 0.39 19.81 -4.04
CA TYR A 225 -0.32 20.23 -2.84
C TYR A 225 -0.93 21.62 -3.03
N ASP A 226 -0.16 22.57 -3.57
CA ASP A 226 -0.69 23.90 -3.88
C ASP A 226 -1.83 23.82 -4.91
N MET A 227 -1.68 23.00 -5.96
CA MET A 227 -2.71 22.81 -6.98
C MET A 227 -4.00 22.17 -6.41
N LYS A 228 -3.86 21.19 -5.51
CA LYS A 228 -5.00 20.45 -4.95
C LYS A 228 -5.70 21.20 -3.81
N TYR A 229 -4.92 21.82 -2.92
CA TYR A 229 -5.41 22.34 -1.64
C TYR A 229 -5.29 23.86 -1.52
N GLY A 230 -4.52 24.54 -2.37
CA GLY A 230 -4.26 25.99 -2.27
C GLY A 230 -3.37 26.40 -1.08
N VAL A 231 -3.13 25.47 -0.14
CA VAL A 231 -2.32 25.65 1.06
C VAL A 231 -1.41 24.44 1.25
N ARG A 232 -0.16 24.70 1.63
CA ARG A 232 0.81 23.65 1.98
C ARG A 232 1.57 24.00 3.25
N SER A 233 1.86 22.98 4.05
CA SER A 233 2.86 23.10 5.11
C SER A 233 4.24 23.01 4.48
N VAL A 234 4.89 24.17 4.39
CA VAL A 234 6.20 24.33 3.74
C VAL A 234 7.30 23.58 4.48
N GLN A 235 7.19 23.48 5.80
CA GLN A 235 8.21 22.86 6.66
C GLN A 235 8.11 21.33 6.58
N GLY A 236 9.22 20.68 6.20
CA GLY A 236 9.36 19.22 6.19
C GLY A 236 8.45 18.41 5.27
N GLY A 237 7.73 19.05 4.34
CA GLY A 237 6.76 18.38 3.47
C GLY A 237 5.41 18.07 4.13
N GLY A 238 5.14 18.61 5.32
CA GLY A 238 3.85 18.52 5.99
C GLY A 238 3.35 17.08 6.15
N ARG A 239 2.12 16.83 5.66
CA ARG A 239 1.41 15.55 5.71
C ARG A 239 1.94 14.50 4.74
N SER A 240 2.55 14.89 3.62
CA SER A 240 3.15 13.97 2.63
C SER A 240 4.50 13.39 3.05
N SER A 241 5.03 13.87 4.19
CA SER A 241 6.32 13.46 4.70
C SER A 241 6.32 12.00 5.15
N ALA A 242 7.45 11.32 5.00
CA ALA A 242 7.64 9.97 5.52
C ALA A 242 7.50 9.89 7.07
N ARG A 243 7.42 11.02 7.78
CA ARG A 243 7.06 11.05 9.20
C ARG A 243 5.67 10.44 9.47
N GLU A 244 4.72 10.61 8.56
CA GLU A 244 3.36 10.05 8.68
C GLU A 244 3.38 8.53 8.90
N THR A 245 4.35 7.83 8.29
CA THR A 245 4.44 6.38 8.37
C THR A 245 4.79 5.84 9.76
N ILE A 246 5.06 6.71 10.75
CA ILE A 246 5.10 6.32 12.17
C ILE A 246 3.75 5.72 12.60
N GLY A 247 2.63 6.35 12.23
CA GLY A 247 1.30 5.83 12.55
C GLY A 247 1.04 4.48 11.88
N ARG A 248 1.59 4.26 10.68
CA ARG A 248 1.50 2.99 9.97
C ARG A 248 2.33 1.90 10.65
N VAL A 249 3.56 2.21 11.06
CA VAL A 249 4.46 1.26 11.72
C VAL A 249 3.96 0.89 13.12
N ALA A 250 3.50 1.87 13.90
CA ALA A 250 2.92 1.62 15.22
C ALA A 250 1.69 0.69 15.15
N SER A 251 0.76 0.98 14.24
CA SER A 251 -0.41 0.11 14.03
C SER A 251 -0.07 -1.23 13.40
N GLY A 252 0.91 -1.25 12.49
CA GLY A 252 1.45 -2.48 11.91
C GLY A 252 2.07 -3.42 12.93
N ALA A 253 2.72 -2.90 13.98
CA ALA A 253 3.25 -3.72 15.08
C ALA A 253 2.12 -4.44 15.83
N VAL A 254 0.99 -3.74 16.10
CA VAL A 254 -0.21 -4.36 16.68
C VAL A 254 -0.77 -5.44 15.76
N ALA A 255 -0.87 -5.16 14.46
CA ALA A 255 -1.33 -6.13 13.46
C ALA A 255 -0.42 -7.37 13.38
N LYS A 256 0.91 -7.17 13.39
CA LYS A 256 1.89 -8.27 13.42
C LYS A 256 1.73 -9.14 14.64
N LYS A 257 1.51 -8.52 15.82
CA LYS A 257 1.26 -9.25 17.06
C LYS A 257 0.01 -10.13 16.94
N ILE A 258 -1.11 -9.57 16.49
CA ILE A 258 -2.36 -10.32 16.24
C ILE A 258 -2.11 -11.52 15.32
N LEU A 259 -1.46 -11.28 14.18
CA LEU A 259 -1.23 -12.32 13.17
C LEU A 259 -0.29 -13.43 13.67
N LYS A 260 0.74 -13.06 14.43
CA LYS A 260 1.68 -14.00 15.06
C LYS A 260 0.97 -14.85 16.11
N ASP A 261 0.18 -14.23 16.99
CA ASP A 261 -0.56 -14.93 18.05
C ASP A 261 -1.66 -15.84 17.46
N PHE A 262 -2.30 -15.42 16.36
CA PHE A 262 -3.41 -16.15 15.75
C PHE A 262 -2.99 -17.38 14.93
N SER A 263 -1.93 -17.26 14.11
CA SER A 263 -1.56 -18.29 13.13
C SER A 263 -0.06 -18.53 13.02
N GLY A 264 0.74 -17.93 13.91
CA GLY A 264 2.19 -17.96 13.76
C GLY A 264 2.68 -17.23 12.50
N THR A 265 1.86 -16.36 11.90
CA THR A 265 2.22 -15.59 10.69
C THR A 265 3.47 -14.77 10.94
N GLU A 266 4.42 -14.83 10.00
CA GLU A 266 5.65 -14.05 10.04
C GLU A 266 5.79 -13.20 8.78
N ILE A 267 5.96 -11.90 8.97
CA ILE A 267 6.13 -10.93 7.89
C ILE A 267 7.55 -10.41 7.98
N LEU A 268 8.38 -10.78 7.00
CA LEU A 268 9.79 -10.43 6.95
C LEU A 268 10.07 -9.67 5.67
N ALA A 269 10.66 -8.48 5.78
CA ALA A 269 11.11 -7.73 4.61
C ALA A 269 12.60 -7.45 4.67
N TYR A 270 13.24 -7.37 3.51
CA TYR A 270 14.67 -7.12 3.40
C TYR A 270 15.02 -6.40 2.10
N VAL A 271 16.21 -5.79 2.08
CA VAL A 271 16.70 -5.07 0.90
C VAL A 271 17.31 -6.07 -0.08
N SER A 272 16.67 -6.21 -1.25
CA SER A 272 17.11 -7.10 -2.32
C SER A 272 17.77 -6.36 -3.48
N GLN A 273 17.69 -5.04 -3.53
CA GLN A 273 18.42 -4.24 -4.50
C GLN A 273 18.73 -2.85 -3.97
N VAL A 274 19.94 -2.38 -4.24
CA VAL A 274 20.29 -0.96 -4.17
C VAL A 274 21.01 -0.54 -5.43
N HIS A 275 20.47 0.47 -6.12
CA HIS A 275 20.98 0.93 -7.40
C HIS A 275 21.16 -0.24 -8.40
N LYS A 276 22.39 -0.53 -8.82
CA LYS A 276 22.74 -1.61 -9.76
C LYS A 276 23.16 -2.91 -9.07
N VAL A 277 23.23 -2.93 -7.74
CA VAL A 277 23.55 -4.11 -6.95
C VAL A 277 22.26 -4.85 -6.67
N ILE A 278 22.07 -6.00 -7.33
CA ILE A 278 20.85 -6.82 -7.25
C ILE A 278 21.23 -8.14 -6.58
N LEU A 279 20.53 -8.47 -5.50
CA LEU A 279 20.61 -9.78 -4.86
C LEU A 279 19.93 -10.82 -5.75
N PRO A 280 20.60 -11.92 -6.14
CA PRO A 280 19.97 -13.01 -6.87
C PRO A 280 18.82 -13.62 -6.05
N GLU A 281 17.72 -13.98 -6.72
CA GLU A 281 16.50 -14.43 -6.04
C GLU A 281 16.71 -15.77 -5.33
N ASP A 282 17.41 -16.71 -5.96
CA ASP A 282 17.68 -18.06 -5.42
C ASP A 282 18.74 -18.09 -4.31
N LEU A 283 19.37 -16.95 -3.99
CA LEU A 283 20.42 -16.90 -2.97
C LEU A 283 19.85 -16.91 -1.55
N ILE A 284 18.59 -16.48 -1.37
CA ILE A 284 17.93 -16.41 -0.07
C ILE A 284 16.84 -17.46 -0.03
N ASP A 285 17.01 -18.43 0.87
CA ASP A 285 15.96 -19.37 1.22
C ASP A 285 14.90 -18.67 2.09
N HIS A 286 13.68 -18.56 1.57
CA HIS A 286 12.56 -17.88 2.24
C HIS A 286 11.99 -18.70 3.40
N ASP A 287 12.17 -20.03 3.39
CA ASP A 287 11.69 -20.89 4.47
C ASP A 287 12.54 -20.72 5.73
N THR A 288 13.85 -20.52 5.60
CA THR A 288 14.78 -20.44 6.73
C THR A 288 15.24 -19.01 7.08
N LEU A 289 14.84 -18.00 6.31
CA LEU A 289 15.18 -16.60 6.57
C LEU A 289 14.76 -16.16 7.98
N THR A 290 15.66 -15.45 8.67
CA THR A 290 15.43 -14.96 10.03
C THR A 290 15.54 -13.43 10.11
N LEU A 291 14.83 -12.84 11.07
CA LEU A 291 14.96 -11.41 11.39
C LEU A 291 16.40 -11.04 11.80
N HIS A 292 17.12 -11.95 12.47
CA HIS A 292 18.51 -11.72 12.86
C HIS A 292 19.43 -11.53 11.65
N GLN A 293 19.29 -12.35 10.60
CA GLN A 293 20.05 -12.16 9.36
C GLN A 293 19.76 -10.80 8.73
N ILE A 294 18.49 -10.39 8.71
CA ILE A 294 18.06 -9.10 8.14
C ILE A 294 18.63 -7.93 8.94
N GLU A 295 18.55 -7.94 10.28
CA GLU A 295 19.02 -6.83 11.11
C GLU A 295 20.54 -6.88 11.43
N SER A 296 21.27 -7.88 10.91
CA SER A 296 22.71 -8.06 11.13
C SER A 296 23.58 -6.92 10.58
N ASN A 297 23.03 -6.09 9.69
CA ASN A 297 23.75 -5.01 9.03
C ASN A 297 22.86 -3.80 8.75
N ILE A 298 23.50 -2.66 8.51
CA ILE A 298 22.83 -1.36 8.38
C ILE A 298 21.96 -1.20 7.13
N VAL A 299 22.17 -2.02 6.09
CA VAL A 299 21.40 -1.95 4.84
C VAL A 299 20.22 -2.93 4.84
N ARG A 300 20.13 -3.84 5.82
CA ARG A 300 19.10 -4.87 5.96
C ARG A 300 19.02 -5.84 4.79
N CYS A 301 20.18 -6.27 4.29
CA CYS A 301 20.29 -7.34 3.30
C CYS A 301 20.74 -8.63 4.01
N PRO A 302 20.05 -9.77 3.85
CA PRO A 302 20.37 -10.99 4.59
C PRO A 302 21.68 -11.66 4.13
N ASP A 303 22.16 -11.36 2.93
CA ASP A 303 23.45 -11.82 2.44
C ASP A 303 24.56 -10.80 2.78
N PRO A 304 25.61 -11.17 3.54
CA PRO A 304 26.66 -10.24 3.95
C PRO A 304 27.48 -9.65 2.80
N GLU A 305 27.77 -10.43 1.75
CA GLU A 305 28.58 -9.97 0.62
C GLU A 305 27.83 -8.90 -0.18
N TYR A 306 26.55 -9.14 -0.46
CA TYR A 306 25.69 -8.17 -1.12
C TYR A 306 25.36 -7.00 -0.22
N ALA A 307 25.25 -7.19 1.10
CA ALA A 307 25.12 -6.10 2.05
C ALA A 307 26.29 -5.11 1.94
N GLU A 308 27.54 -5.59 1.92
CA GLU A 308 28.73 -4.75 1.76
C GLU A 308 28.73 -4.01 0.41
N LYS A 309 28.41 -4.70 -0.69
CA LYS A 309 28.29 -4.09 -2.02
C LYS A 309 27.24 -2.99 -2.06
N MET A 310 26.07 -3.23 -1.46
CA MET A 310 24.99 -2.24 -1.38
C MET A 310 25.38 -1.05 -0.52
N ILE A 311 26.03 -1.27 0.62
CA ILE A 311 26.54 -0.20 1.49
C ILE A 311 27.56 0.66 0.74
N ALA A 312 28.50 0.05 0.02
CA ALA A 312 29.48 0.75 -0.79
C ALA A 312 28.82 1.58 -1.90
N ALA A 313 27.79 1.04 -2.57
CA ALA A 313 27.03 1.75 -3.59
C ALA A 313 26.31 2.99 -3.00
N ILE A 314 25.70 2.88 -1.82
CA ILE A 314 25.05 4.02 -1.15
C ILE A 314 26.08 5.09 -0.79
N ASP A 315 27.21 4.70 -0.23
CA ASP A 315 28.27 5.63 0.16
C ASP A 315 28.87 6.37 -1.03
N ALA A 316 29.13 5.67 -2.14
CA ALA A 316 29.64 6.27 -3.36
C ALA A 316 28.71 7.39 -3.87
N VAL A 317 27.39 7.24 -3.71
CA VAL A 317 26.41 8.25 -4.15
C VAL A 317 26.23 9.36 -3.10
N ARG A 318 26.30 9.02 -1.81
CA ARG A 318 26.26 9.96 -0.69
C ARG A 318 27.38 11.01 -0.77
N VAL A 319 28.62 10.58 -0.99
CA VAL A 319 29.81 11.48 -1.02
C VAL A 319 29.72 12.53 -2.12
N ARG A 320 29.05 12.22 -3.24
CA ARG A 320 28.81 13.14 -4.37
C ARG A 320 27.51 13.94 -4.24
N GLY A 321 26.90 13.96 -3.05
CA GLY A 321 25.69 14.73 -2.75
C GLY A 321 24.45 14.30 -3.54
N ASP A 322 24.33 13.02 -3.86
CA ASP A 322 23.29 12.46 -4.72
C ASP A 322 22.54 11.32 -3.98
N SER A 323 21.56 10.66 -4.61
CA SER A 323 20.79 9.57 -3.99
C SER A 323 20.52 8.39 -4.93
N VAL A 324 20.16 7.24 -4.35
CA VAL A 324 19.79 6.02 -5.09
C VAL A 324 18.51 5.40 -4.54
N GLY A 325 17.77 4.74 -5.43
CA GLY A 325 16.62 3.90 -5.10
C GLY A 325 17.02 2.43 -4.96
N GLY A 326 16.02 1.56 -4.93
CA GLY A 326 16.23 0.13 -4.78
C GLY A 326 14.92 -0.64 -4.60
N VAL A 327 15.04 -1.90 -4.20
CA VAL A 327 13.91 -2.83 -4.05
C VAL A 327 13.95 -3.46 -2.67
N VAL A 328 12.78 -3.52 -2.04
CA VAL A 328 12.52 -4.32 -0.84
C VAL A 328 11.77 -5.58 -1.28
N THR A 329 12.26 -6.75 -0.88
CA THR A 329 11.50 -8.00 -0.95
C THR A 329 10.79 -8.19 0.39
N CYS A 330 9.52 -8.59 0.37
CA CYS A 330 8.75 -8.94 1.55
C CYS A 330 8.17 -10.34 1.36
N ILE A 331 8.33 -11.17 2.39
CA ILE A 331 7.75 -12.50 2.45
C ILE A 331 6.78 -12.61 3.62
N VAL A 332 5.76 -13.46 3.47
CA VAL A 332 4.83 -13.82 4.53
C VAL A 332 4.80 -15.34 4.67
N ARG A 333 5.27 -15.85 5.80
CA ARG A 333 5.13 -17.27 6.17
C ARG A 333 3.88 -17.47 7.01
N ASN A 334 3.30 -18.67 6.92
CA ASN A 334 2.13 -19.08 7.68
C ASN A 334 0.92 -18.14 7.51
N CYS A 335 0.77 -17.51 6.33
CA CYS A 335 -0.44 -16.75 6.04
C CYS A 335 -1.65 -17.71 6.08
N PRO A 336 -2.72 -17.38 6.82
CA PRO A 336 -3.93 -18.17 6.81
C PRO A 336 -4.44 -18.37 5.38
N ARG A 337 -4.90 -19.57 5.06
CA ARG A 337 -5.46 -19.90 3.75
C ARG A 337 -6.83 -19.25 3.60
N GLY A 338 -7.16 -18.82 2.39
CA GLY A 338 -8.49 -18.28 2.10
C GLY A 338 -8.65 -16.77 2.32
N LEU A 339 -7.63 -16.06 2.81
CA LEU A 339 -7.70 -14.59 2.92
C LEU A 339 -7.74 -13.95 1.53
N GLY A 340 -8.63 -12.98 1.35
CA GLY A 340 -8.77 -12.20 0.11
C GLY A 340 -10.18 -12.22 -0.46
N SER A 341 -10.32 -11.71 -1.68
CA SER A 341 -11.58 -11.71 -2.42
C SER A 341 -11.35 -11.93 -3.91
N PRO A 342 -12.32 -12.44 -4.69
CA PRO A 342 -12.05 -12.87 -6.06
C PRO A 342 -12.09 -11.75 -7.12
N VAL A 343 -12.58 -10.54 -6.80
CA VAL A 343 -12.90 -9.51 -7.82
C VAL A 343 -12.17 -8.18 -7.61
N PHE A 344 -12.73 -7.25 -6.83
CA PHE A 344 -12.19 -5.90 -6.67
C PHE A 344 -11.19 -5.79 -5.52
N ASP A 345 -11.46 -6.51 -4.43
CA ASP A 345 -10.65 -6.49 -3.22
C ASP A 345 -9.72 -7.72 -3.16
N LYS A 346 -9.14 -8.09 -4.30
CA LYS A 346 -8.15 -9.18 -4.38
C LYS A 346 -7.01 -8.93 -3.41
N LEU A 347 -6.51 -9.99 -2.76
CA LEU A 347 -5.47 -9.84 -1.75
C LEU A 347 -4.23 -9.14 -2.31
N GLU A 348 -3.75 -9.53 -3.50
CA GLU A 348 -2.62 -8.89 -4.16
C GLU A 348 -2.91 -7.42 -4.55
N ALA A 349 -4.17 -7.08 -4.84
CA ALA A 349 -4.57 -5.70 -5.15
C ALA A 349 -4.58 -4.82 -3.90
N GLU A 350 -5.09 -5.32 -2.77
CA GLU A 350 -5.04 -4.61 -1.49
C GLU A 350 -3.60 -4.50 -0.96
N LEU A 351 -2.78 -5.55 -1.11
CA LEU A 351 -1.34 -5.49 -0.82
C LEU A 351 -0.64 -4.43 -1.69
N ALA A 352 -0.92 -4.42 -3.01
CA ALA A 352 -0.37 -3.43 -3.92
C ALA A 352 -0.76 -2.01 -3.50
N LYS A 353 -2.04 -1.75 -3.21
CA LYS A 353 -2.52 -0.45 -2.72
C LYS A 353 -1.84 -0.04 -1.41
N ALA A 354 -1.68 -0.98 -0.48
CA ALA A 354 -1.02 -0.74 0.80
C ALA A 354 0.41 -0.24 0.60
N VAL A 355 1.22 -1.00 -0.13
CA VAL A 355 2.65 -0.67 -0.30
C VAL A 355 2.86 0.48 -1.30
N MET A 356 2.06 0.60 -2.35
CA MET A 356 2.13 1.72 -3.29
C MET A 356 1.70 3.06 -2.66
N SER A 357 1.01 3.03 -1.51
CA SER A 357 0.72 4.23 -0.74
C SER A 357 1.89 4.72 0.13
N LEU A 358 2.99 3.95 0.22
CA LEU A 358 4.20 4.37 0.92
C LEU A 358 4.95 5.47 0.15
N PRO A 359 5.66 6.37 0.83
CA PRO A 359 6.49 7.37 0.16
C PRO A 359 7.54 6.74 -0.75
N ALA A 360 7.80 7.39 -1.88
CA ALA A 360 8.81 7.01 -2.88
C ALA A 360 8.59 5.67 -3.61
N THR A 361 7.51 4.93 -3.36
CA THR A 361 7.22 3.71 -4.14
C THR A 361 6.84 4.02 -5.59
N LYS A 362 7.22 3.12 -6.49
CA LYS A 362 7.01 3.23 -7.94
C LYS A 362 6.67 1.93 -8.65
N GLY A 363 6.80 0.79 -7.97
CA GLY A 363 6.46 -0.50 -8.55
C GLY A 363 6.15 -1.52 -7.48
N PHE A 364 5.30 -2.46 -7.85
CA PHE A 364 4.91 -3.61 -7.07
C PHE A 364 4.94 -4.84 -7.98
N GLN A 365 5.51 -5.93 -7.49
CA GLN A 365 5.49 -7.23 -8.13
C GLN A 365 5.11 -8.27 -7.06
N PHE A 366 4.38 -9.31 -7.46
CA PHE A 366 4.02 -10.43 -6.60
C PHE A 366 4.35 -11.74 -7.32
N GLY A 367 4.78 -12.75 -6.56
CA GLY A 367 5.27 -14.02 -7.10
C GLY A 367 6.34 -13.82 -8.17
N SER A 368 6.18 -14.49 -9.30
CA SER A 368 7.03 -14.36 -10.50
C SER A 368 7.03 -12.96 -11.13
N GLY A 369 6.09 -12.08 -10.75
CA GLY A 369 6.05 -10.68 -11.17
C GLY A 369 6.09 -10.52 -12.69
N PHE A 370 6.91 -9.58 -13.17
CA PHE A 370 7.08 -9.36 -14.60
C PHE A 370 7.90 -10.47 -15.28
N ALA A 371 8.73 -11.22 -14.54
CA ALA A 371 9.48 -12.33 -15.11
C ALA A 371 8.54 -13.47 -15.58
N GLY A 372 7.39 -13.62 -14.92
CA GLY A 372 6.34 -14.56 -15.34
C GLY A 372 5.77 -14.27 -16.74
N THR A 373 5.88 -13.04 -17.26
CA THR A 373 5.38 -12.67 -18.60
C THR A 373 6.17 -13.29 -19.74
N PHE A 374 7.35 -13.85 -19.46
CA PHE A 374 8.19 -14.55 -20.44
C PHE A 374 7.93 -16.06 -20.50
N LEU A 375 7.09 -16.60 -19.61
CA LEU A 375 6.82 -18.03 -19.50
C LEU A 375 5.52 -18.41 -20.24
N THR A 376 5.50 -19.61 -20.81
CA THR A 376 4.27 -20.26 -21.28
C THR A 376 3.44 -20.77 -20.08
N GLY A 377 2.16 -21.08 -20.30
CA GLY A 377 1.30 -21.60 -19.22
C GLY A 377 1.86 -22.89 -18.59
N SER A 378 2.38 -23.81 -19.39
CA SER A 378 3.01 -25.04 -18.88
C SER A 378 4.27 -24.80 -18.05
N GLU A 379 4.98 -23.69 -18.31
CA GLU A 379 6.17 -23.31 -17.53
C GLU A 379 5.81 -22.48 -16.30
N HIS A 380 4.69 -21.76 -16.32
CA HIS A 380 4.27 -20.89 -15.23
C HIS A 380 3.45 -21.62 -14.16
N ASN A 381 2.57 -22.52 -14.56
CA ASN A 381 1.61 -23.17 -13.67
C ASN A 381 2.28 -23.81 -12.44
N ASP A 382 1.69 -23.52 -11.28
CA ASP A 382 2.07 -24.13 -10.01
C ASP A 382 1.25 -25.42 -9.81
N GLU A 383 1.86 -26.57 -10.11
CA GLU A 383 1.18 -27.88 -10.02
C GLU A 383 0.80 -28.22 -8.58
N PHE A 384 -0.43 -28.69 -8.38
CA PHE A 384 -0.91 -29.08 -7.05
C PHE A 384 -0.44 -30.48 -6.64
N TYR A 385 -0.26 -30.67 -5.33
CA TYR A 385 -0.05 -31.96 -4.71
C TYR A 385 -0.61 -31.98 -3.28
N ILE A 386 -0.71 -33.19 -2.71
CA ILE A 386 -1.08 -33.39 -1.30
C ILE A 386 0.19 -33.65 -0.49
N ASP A 387 0.43 -32.84 0.56
CA ASP A 387 1.55 -33.05 1.48
C ASP A 387 1.31 -34.22 2.45
N GLU A 388 2.31 -34.49 3.30
CA GLU A 388 2.25 -35.56 4.30
C GLU A 388 1.17 -35.35 5.39
N HIS A 389 0.63 -34.14 5.49
CA HIS A 389 -0.45 -33.78 6.41
C HIS A 389 -1.83 -33.72 5.72
N GLY A 390 -1.92 -34.14 4.45
CA GLY A 390 -3.18 -34.14 3.71
C GLY A 390 -3.58 -32.79 3.11
N ARG A 391 -2.69 -31.78 3.13
CA ARG A 391 -3.00 -30.43 2.66
C ARG A 391 -2.65 -30.26 1.19
N THR A 392 -3.51 -29.57 0.45
CA THR A 392 -3.24 -29.17 -0.94
C THR A 392 -2.19 -28.06 -0.99
N ARG A 393 -1.05 -28.35 -1.60
CA ARG A 393 0.14 -27.50 -1.73
C ARG A 393 0.54 -27.38 -3.20
N THR A 394 1.48 -26.52 -3.52
CA THR A 394 2.00 -26.33 -4.89
C THR A 394 3.48 -26.68 -5.02
N ARG A 395 3.86 -27.30 -6.14
CA ARG A 395 5.25 -27.73 -6.42
C ARG A 395 6.21 -26.56 -6.63
N THR A 396 5.68 -25.45 -7.14
CA THR A 396 6.36 -24.18 -7.32
C THR A 396 5.48 -23.07 -6.77
N ASN A 397 6.05 -21.90 -6.53
CA ASN A 397 5.32 -20.75 -5.99
C ASN A 397 5.40 -19.51 -6.89
N ARG A 398 5.17 -19.68 -8.20
CA ARG A 398 5.20 -18.58 -9.18
C ARG A 398 4.02 -17.64 -9.04
N SER A 399 2.92 -18.12 -8.48
CA SER A 399 1.77 -17.33 -8.02
C SER A 399 2.09 -16.47 -6.80
N GLY A 400 3.13 -16.80 -6.03
CA GLY A 400 3.57 -16.01 -4.88
C GLY A 400 2.59 -16.03 -3.73
N GLY A 401 2.04 -17.21 -3.41
CA GLY A 401 1.15 -17.43 -2.27
C GLY A 401 -0.31 -17.00 -2.48
N ILE A 402 -0.65 -16.47 -3.66
CA ILE A 402 -1.99 -15.92 -3.94
C ILE A 402 -2.47 -16.39 -5.32
N GLN A 403 -3.63 -17.03 -5.36
CA GLN A 403 -4.28 -17.50 -6.59
C GLN A 403 -5.73 -17.03 -6.63
N GLY A 404 -6.14 -16.44 -7.76
CA GLY A 404 -7.51 -15.95 -7.93
C GLY A 404 -7.92 -14.83 -6.96
N GLY A 405 -6.96 -14.09 -6.38
CA GLY A 405 -7.25 -13.07 -5.38
C GLY A 405 -7.22 -13.55 -3.92
N ILE A 406 -6.90 -14.83 -3.71
CA ILE A 406 -7.06 -15.53 -2.43
C ILE A 406 -5.73 -16.21 -2.07
N SER A 407 -5.32 -16.10 -0.80
CA SER A 407 -4.13 -16.79 -0.28
C SER A 407 -4.29 -18.32 -0.31
N ASN A 408 -3.29 -19.01 -0.85
CA ASN A 408 -3.33 -20.48 -1.03
C ASN A 408 -2.59 -21.26 0.07
N GLY A 409 -1.85 -20.57 0.94
CA GLY A 409 -1.08 -21.13 2.05
C GLY A 409 0.42 -21.27 1.79
N GLU A 410 0.88 -21.03 0.58
CA GLU A 410 2.31 -20.89 0.30
C GLU A 410 2.84 -19.54 0.77
N ILE A 411 4.16 -19.39 0.81
CA ILE A 411 4.80 -18.12 1.16
C ILE A 411 4.32 -17.02 0.22
N ILE A 412 3.72 -15.95 0.76
CA ILE A 412 3.44 -14.78 -0.06
C ILE A 412 4.76 -14.07 -0.31
N ASN A 413 5.14 -13.87 -1.58
CA ASN A 413 6.38 -13.19 -1.96
C ASN A 413 6.06 -11.98 -2.84
N MET A 414 6.60 -10.82 -2.47
CA MET A 414 6.40 -9.57 -3.20
C MET A 414 7.65 -8.68 -3.20
N ARG A 415 7.77 -7.85 -4.23
CA ARG A 415 8.87 -6.89 -4.41
C ARG A 415 8.33 -5.49 -4.62
N ILE A 416 8.88 -4.54 -3.87
CA ILE A 416 8.45 -3.15 -3.85
C ILE A 416 9.60 -2.26 -4.30
N ALA A 417 9.41 -1.53 -5.40
CA ALA A 417 10.41 -0.65 -5.96
C ALA A 417 10.27 0.78 -5.41
N PHE A 418 11.38 1.34 -4.93
CA PHE A 418 11.46 2.71 -4.43
C PHE A 418 12.37 3.56 -5.32
N LYS A 419 11.90 4.76 -5.69
CA LYS A 419 12.72 5.74 -6.39
C LYS A 419 13.82 6.32 -5.49
N PRO A 420 14.87 6.92 -6.07
CA PRO A 420 15.84 7.71 -5.31
C PRO A 420 15.19 8.85 -4.52
N THR A 421 15.81 9.22 -3.39
CA THR A 421 15.39 10.38 -2.60
C THR A 421 15.46 11.65 -3.44
N SER A 422 14.35 12.36 -3.59
CA SER A 422 14.29 13.53 -4.48
C SER A 422 15.13 14.72 -4.01
N THR A 423 15.35 14.87 -2.70
CA THR A 423 16.18 15.95 -2.17
C THR A 423 17.64 15.55 -2.13
N ILE A 424 18.46 16.22 -2.93
CA ILE A 424 19.89 15.96 -3.11
C ILE A 424 20.68 17.25 -3.01
N GLY A 425 21.98 17.15 -2.70
CA GLY A 425 22.90 18.29 -2.57
C GLY A 425 23.36 18.87 -3.91
N LYS A 426 22.91 18.30 -5.03
CA LYS A 426 23.15 18.83 -6.37
C LYS A 426 22.15 19.93 -6.71
N LYS A 427 22.61 20.85 -7.56
CA LYS A 427 21.80 21.92 -8.14
C LYS A 427 20.74 21.33 -9.06
N GLN A 428 19.51 21.80 -8.92
CA GLN A 428 18.37 21.37 -9.72
C GLN A 428 17.59 22.58 -10.23
N HIS A 429 17.12 22.53 -11.47
CA HIS A 429 16.22 23.53 -12.03
C HIS A 429 14.79 23.27 -11.57
N THR A 430 14.07 24.34 -11.24
CA THR A 430 12.69 24.28 -10.79
C THR A 430 12.00 25.64 -10.94
N VAL A 431 10.73 25.74 -10.53
CA VAL A 431 9.98 27.00 -10.52
C VAL A 431 9.57 27.40 -9.11
N THR A 432 9.43 28.71 -8.89
CA THR A 432 8.82 29.28 -7.70
C THR A 432 7.29 29.17 -7.72
N ARG A 433 6.66 29.45 -6.58
CA ARG A 433 5.19 29.56 -6.49
C ARG A 433 4.61 30.61 -7.45
N ASP A 434 5.39 31.65 -7.76
CA ASP A 434 5.05 32.70 -8.73
C ASP A 434 5.34 32.31 -10.19
N LYS A 435 5.61 31.02 -10.46
CA LYS A 435 5.91 30.46 -11.79
C LYS A 435 7.15 31.06 -12.46
N LYS A 436 8.14 31.48 -11.67
CA LYS A 436 9.44 31.94 -12.19
C LYS A 436 10.45 30.81 -12.13
N GLU A 437 11.17 30.59 -13.22
CA GLU A 437 12.30 29.65 -13.26
C GLU A 437 13.37 30.06 -12.25
N THR A 438 13.90 29.07 -11.54
CA THR A 438 14.93 29.25 -10.52
C THR A 438 15.75 27.97 -10.36
N GLU A 439 16.76 28.03 -9.51
CA GLU A 439 17.62 26.92 -9.19
C GLU A 439 17.58 26.65 -7.70
N LEU A 440 17.47 25.37 -7.34
CA LEU A 440 17.42 24.92 -5.96
C LEU A 440 18.63 24.03 -5.68
N ILE A 441 19.36 24.37 -4.62
CA ILE A 441 20.36 23.50 -4.02
C ILE A 441 19.87 23.20 -2.61
N ALA A 442 19.41 21.98 -2.38
CA ALA A 442 18.91 21.63 -1.07
C ALA A 442 20.07 21.45 -0.09
N ARG A 443 20.15 22.34 0.89
CA ARG A 443 21.05 22.22 2.03
C ARG A 443 20.34 21.42 3.11
N GLY A 444 20.95 20.35 3.61
CA GLY A 444 20.38 19.60 4.73
C GLY A 444 20.69 18.12 4.78
N ARG A 445 20.06 17.48 5.77
CA ARG A 445 20.24 16.06 6.14
C ARG A 445 19.20 15.21 5.41
N HIS A 446 19.56 14.63 4.28
CA HIS A 446 18.68 13.77 3.46
C HIS A 446 19.19 12.33 3.40
N ASP A 447 18.26 11.38 3.27
CA ASP A 447 18.60 9.97 3.09
C ASP A 447 19.27 9.79 1.70
N PRO A 448 20.49 9.25 1.61
CA PRO A 448 21.08 8.88 0.32
C PRO A 448 20.38 7.67 -0.30
N CYS A 449 19.72 6.83 0.52
CA CYS A 449 18.85 5.75 0.10
C CYS A 449 17.75 5.52 1.15
N VAL A 450 16.48 5.53 0.75
CA VAL A 450 15.34 5.32 1.67
C VAL A 450 15.07 3.84 1.99
N VAL A 451 15.61 2.93 1.18
CA VAL A 451 15.21 1.52 1.14
C VAL A 451 15.46 0.78 2.46
N PRO A 452 16.60 0.95 3.17
CA PRO A 452 16.80 0.29 4.46
C PRO A 452 15.72 0.66 5.49
N ARG A 453 15.29 1.93 5.51
CA ARG A 453 14.23 2.42 6.41
C ARG A 453 12.83 2.01 5.96
N ALA A 454 12.67 1.67 4.68
CA ALA A 454 11.40 1.22 4.14
C ALA A 454 11.03 -0.21 4.56
N VAL A 455 12.00 -1.03 4.97
CA VAL A 455 11.77 -2.41 5.45
C VAL A 455 10.64 -2.53 6.49
N PRO A 456 10.72 -1.89 7.68
CA PRO A 456 9.63 -1.97 8.66
C PRO A 456 8.34 -1.29 8.18
N MET A 457 8.42 -0.37 7.22
CA MET A 457 7.24 0.30 6.65
C MET A 457 6.47 -0.65 5.71
N VAL A 458 7.18 -1.47 4.95
CA VAL A 458 6.58 -2.51 4.08
C VAL A 458 5.94 -3.59 4.94
N GLU A 459 6.66 -4.13 5.92
CA GLU A 459 6.11 -5.14 6.85
C GLU A 459 4.82 -4.66 7.51
N ALA A 460 4.82 -3.41 8.00
CA ALA A 460 3.65 -2.82 8.64
C ALA A 460 2.44 -2.75 7.70
N MET A 461 2.62 -2.26 6.46
CA MET A 461 1.51 -2.16 5.50
C MET A 461 0.98 -3.54 5.08
N VAL A 462 1.84 -4.54 4.95
CA VAL A 462 1.43 -5.93 4.68
C VAL A 462 0.64 -6.48 5.87
N ALA A 463 1.10 -6.27 7.11
CA ALA A 463 0.41 -6.70 8.31
C ALA A 463 -0.99 -6.09 8.43
N LEU A 464 -1.12 -4.79 8.13
CA LEU A 464 -2.41 -4.10 8.14
C LEU A 464 -3.42 -4.69 7.14
N VAL A 465 -2.97 -5.10 5.95
CA VAL A 465 -3.85 -5.79 4.99
C VAL A 465 -4.25 -7.15 5.51
N LEU A 466 -3.29 -7.95 5.97
CA LEU A 466 -3.56 -9.33 6.38
C LEU A 466 -4.49 -9.41 7.59
N VAL A 467 -4.32 -8.54 8.60
CA VAL A 467 -5.23 -8.52 9.76
C VAL A 467 -6.64 -8.06 9.37
N ASP A 468 -6.76 -7.10 8.45
CA ASP A 468 -8.05 -6.63 7.96
C ASP A 468 -8.79 -7.72 7.18
N GLN A 469 -8.07 -8.45 6.33
CA GLN A 469 -8.60 -9.59 5.57
C GLN A 469 -8.92 -10.79 6.46
N LEU A 470 -8.12 -11.04 7.51
CA LEU A 470 -8.41 -12.06 8.52
C LEU A 470 -9.71 -11.77 9.25
N MET A 471 -9.91 -10.52 9.69
CA MET A 471 -11.15 -10.10 10.33
C MET A 471 -12.35 -10.21 9.38
N ALA A 472 -12.19 -9.81 8.11
CA ALA A 472 -13.23 -9.96 7.09
C ALA A 472 -13.60 -11.44 6.88
N GLN A 473 -12.60 -12.31 6.74
CA GLN A 473 -12.78 -13.74 6.60
C GLN A 473 -13.56 -14.31 7.77
N TYR A 474 -13.16 -13.99 9.00
CA TYR A 474 -13.85 -14.47 10.21
C TYR A 474 -15.30 -13.97 10.26
N ALA A 475 -15.55 -12.69 9.96
CA ALA A 475 -16.87 -12.10 10.00
C ALA A 475 -17.84 -12.67 8.94
N GLN A 476 -17.33 -12.95 7.74
CA GLN A 476 -18.16 -13.39 6.61
C GLN A 476 -18.27 -14.92 6.51
N CYS A 477 -17.17 -15.64 6.71
CA CYS A 477 -17.07 -17.06 6.38
C CYS A 477 -17.23 -18.01 7.57
N ASN A 478 -17.17 -17.51 8.82
CA ASN A 478 -17.30 -18.34 10.02
C ASN A 478 -18.66 -18.20 10.72
N LEU A 479 -19.67 -17.63 10.04
CA LEU A 479 -21.04 -17.56 10.56
C LEU A 479 -21.71 -18.95 10.62
N PHE A 480 -21.29 -19.87 9.75
CA PHE A 480 -21.74 -21.26 9.70
C PHE A 480 -20.51 -22.20 9.78
N PRO A 481 -20.69 -23.47 10.16
CA PRO A 481 -19.62 -24.46 10.13
C PRO A 481 -18.96 -24.55 8.75
N VAL A 482 -17.64 -24.68 8.72
CA VAL A 482 -16.87 -24.85 7.48
C VAL A 482 -17.06 -26.26 6.91
N ASN A 483 -16.93 -26.40 5.58
CA ASN A 483 -16.93 -27.69 4.92
C ASN A 483 -15.54 -28.34 5.06
N LEU A 484 -15.39 -29.24 6.03
CA LEU A 484 -14.11 -29.91 6.33
C LEU A 484 -13.57 -30.79 5.19
N ASP A 485 -14.39 -31.15 4.19
CA ASP A 485 -13.92 -31.87 3.00
C ASP A 485 -13.06 -30.96 2.09
N LEU A 486 -13.25 -29.64 2.17
CA LEU A 486 -12.64 -28.65 1.27
C LEU A 486 -11.93 -27.50 1.99
N GLN A 487 -12.24 -27.26 3.26
CA GLN A 487 -11.81 -26.10 4.03
C GLN A 487 -11.09 -26.52 5.30
N GLU A 488 -9.98 -25.85 5.58
CA GLU A 488 -9.30 -25.94 6.87
C GLU A 488 -9.88 -24.88 7.83
N PRO A 489 -10.09 -25.22 9.11
CA PRO A 489 -10.40 -24.23 10.13
C PRO A 489 -9.32 -23.16 10.23
N LEU A 490 -9.71 -21.88 10.35
CA LEU A 490 -8.75 -20.77 10.50
C LEU A 490 -7.97 -20.81 11.81
N VAL A 491 -8.61 -21.33 12.86
CA VAL A 491 -7.97 -21.65 14.14
C VAL A 491 -7.90 -23.17 14.16
N PRO A 492 -6.70 -23.78 14.26
CA PRO A 492 -6.59 -25.19 14.60
C PRO A 492 -7.43 -25.44 15.86
N GLU A 493 -8.14 -26.56 15.97
CA GLU A 493 -8.75 -26.94 17.25
C GLU A 493 -7.61 -27.00 18.28
N LEU A 494 -7.53 -25.98 19.14
CA LEU A 494 -6.71 -26.05 20.33
C LEU A 494 -7.35 -27.12 21.20
N GLU A 495 -6.59 -28.16 21.55
CA GLU A 495 -6.96 -29.04 22.64
C GLU A 495 -7.35 -28.17 23.85
N PRO A 496 -8.37 -28.52 24.64
CA PRO A 496 -8.86 -27.67 25.74
C PRO A 496 -7.78 -27.20 26.74
N GLU A 497 -6.63 -27.87 26.77
CA GLU A 497 -5.48 -27.57 27.62
C GLU A 497 -4.49 -26.56 27.02
N GLU A 498 -4.60 -26.21 25.73
CA GLU A 498 -3.68 -25.32 25.00
C GLU A 498 -4.24 -23.92 24.72
N VAL A 499 -5.46 -23.60 25.16
CA VAL A 499 -5.99 -22.23 25.06
C VAL A 499 -5.25 -21.35 26.06
N PRO A 500 -4.44 -20.37 25.62
CA PRO A 500 -3.68 -19.55 26.55
C PRO A 500 -4.56 -18.41 27.08
N PHE A 501 -5.72 -18.70 27.69
CA PHE A 501 -6.53 -17.74 28.45
C PHE A 501 -7.40 -18.39 29.51
#